data_AF-A0AA45MPF4-F1
#
_entry.id   AF-A0AA45MPF4-F1
#
_cell.length_a   1.000
_cell.length_b   1.000
_cell.length_c   1.000
_cell.angle_alpha   90.00
_cell.angle_beta   90.00
_cell.angle_gamma   90.00
#
_symmetry.space_group_name_H-M   'P 1'
#
loop_
_entity.id
_entity.type
_entity.pdbx_description
1 polymer ?
#
loop_
_entity_poly.entity_id
_entity_poly.type
_entity_poly.pdbx_seq_one_letter_code
_entity_poly.pdbx_strand_id
1 'polypeptide(L)'
;MTNTIVATANTNQIPGSIVNVNIEEMVCRLSIEKNKYQDTLPVIPKGARVEDRKILYQLKVKVELVQHSSGKMVCGQSLSITSNRRSDKITSCGKTDSEGVMLITLETYESGNLELNVSSSGISSNPLKITLKDAWYESSFLITGYNVCNEIDCSGPLVDGDGLNEKHKEDFLFGAQGIPMQGTGMDLSGQYIALLHMTGKWINNSRGNPDHVLPQNTAFQYVPAVKGKFGLVKENHSIAVDPHVIPGDAKVEIEGVGLRFADDKGSAIKNYHIDNFLGAGNAVVKAWLHGGVNGTQRRVKFLGN
;
A
#
# COMPACT_ATOMS: atom_id res chain seq x y z
N MET A 1 -26.04 10.24 22.84
CA MET A 1 -25.89 11.63 23.33
C MET A 1 -24.45 12.05 23.04
N THR A 2 -24.26 13.06 22.20
CA THR A 2 -22.93 13.63 21.91
C THR A 2 -22.55 14.58 23.05
N ASN A 3 -21.47 14.29 23.76
CA ASN A 3 -20.95 15.17 24.81
C ASN A 3 -20.64 16.54 24.19
N THR A 4 -21.34 17.58 24.67
CA THR A 4 -21.14 18.96 24.20
C THR A 4 -20.25 19.67 25.21
N ILE A 5 -19.07 20.10 24.77
CA ILE A 5 -18.16 20.91 25.59
C ILE A 5 -18.75 22.31 25.65
N VAL A 6 -18.91 22.80 26.87
CA VAL A 6 -19.37 24.16 27.15
C VAL A 6 -18.24 25.02 27.73
N ALA A 7 -17.25 24.42 28.40
CA ALA A 7 -16.08 25.12 28.93
C ALA A 7 -14.90 24.16 29.19
N THR A 8 -13.69 24.70 29.36
CA THR A 8 -12.48 23.98 29.80
C THR A 8 -11.93 24.62 31.07
N ALA A 9 -11.52 23.81 32.06
CA ALA A 9 -10.96 24.29 33.32
C ALA A 9 -9.59 23.67 33.60
N ASN A 10 -8.66 24.46 34.13
CA ASN A 10 -7.39 23.96 34.67
C ASN A 10 -7.56 23.71 36.17
N THR A 11 -7.45 22.46 36.62
CA THR A 11 -7.44 22.14 38.04
C THR A 11 -6.02 22.24 38.60
N ASN A 12 -5.89 22.53 39.89
CA ASN A 12 -4.62 22.45 40.60
C ASN A 12 -4.67 21.29 41.60
N GLN A 13 -3.50 20.82 42.06
CA GLN A 13 -3.41 19.63 42.93
C GLN A 13 -3.70 19.92 44.41
N ILE A 14 -4.10 21.15 44.78
CA ILE A 14 -4.27 21.55 46.18
C ILE A 14 -5.72 21.28 46.60
N PRO A 15 -5.96 20.36 47.56
CA PRO A 15 -7.29 20.10 48.08
C PRO A 15 -7.90 21.37 48.71
N GLY A 16 -9.17 21.65 48.40
CA GLY A 16 -9.89 22.83 48.92
C GLY A 16 -9.57 24.15 48.21
N SER A 17 -8.78 24.13 47.13
CA SER A 17 -8.54 25.31 46.32
C SER A 17 -9.77 25.68 45.45
N ILE A 18 -9.90 26.97 45.17
CA ILE A 18 -10.88 27.49 44.21
C ILE A 18 -10.38 27.19 42.80
N VAL A 19 -11.18 26.46 42.03
CA VAL A 19 -10.96 26.26 40.59
C VAL A 19 -11.79 27.31 39.84
N ASN A 20 -11.11 28.25 39.18
CA ASN A 20 -11.77 29.18 38.27
C ASN A 20 -12.03 28.48 36.94
N VAL A 21 -13.31 28.31 36.59
CA VAL A 21 -13.74 27.79 35.28
C VAL A 21 -14.05 28.98 34.38
N ASN A 22 -13.15 29.27 33.44
CA ASN A 22 -13.41 30.26 32.41
C ASN A 22 -14.16 29.58 31.26
N ILE A 23 -15.35 30.09 30.96
CA ILE A 23 -16.12 29.69 29.79
C ILE A 23 -15.65 30.57 28.65
N GLU A 24 -14.83 30.02 27.75
CA GLU A 24 -14.47 30.75 26.54
C GLU A 24 -15.71 30.97 25.68
N GLU A 25 -15.82 32.16 25.11
CA GLU A 25 -17.00 32.52 24.32
C GLU A 25 -17.06 31.73 23.00
N MET A 26 -15.95 31.19 22.53
CA MET A 26 -15.88 30.40 21.30
C MET A 26 -15.53 28.94 21.59
N VAL A 27 -16.29 28.03 20.98
CA VAL A 27 -16.03 26.59 21.03
C VAL A 27 -15.66 26.11 19.64
N CYS A 28 -14.53 25.42 19.56
CA CYS A 28 -14.04 24.81 18.33
C CYS A 28 -14.30 23.30 18.36
N ARG A 29 -14.77 22.76 17.24
CA ARG A 29 -14.95 21.33 17.00
C ARG A 29 -14.10 20.90 15.81
N LEU A 30 -13.35 19.84 16.02
CA LEU A 30 -12.50 19.22 15.01
C LEU A 30 -13.13 17.88 14.61
N SER A 31 -13.25 17.62 13.31
CA SER A 31 -13.72 16.34 12.78
C SER A 31 -13.02 15.99 11.48
N ILE A 32 -12.87 14.69 11.20
CA ILE A 32 -12.26 14.22 9.95
C ILE A 32 -13.32 14.29 8.85
N GLU A 33 -12.98 14.94 7.73
CA GLU A 33 -13.85 14.97 6.55
C GLU A 33 -13.88 13.61 5.87
N LYS A 34 -15.05 13.25 5.33
CA LYS A 34 -15.18 12.06 4.52
C LYS A 34 -14.33 12.20 3.26
N ASN A 35 -13.55 11.16 2.96
CA ASN A 35 -12.84 11.06 1.70
C ASN A 35 -13.81 10.67 0.55
N LYS A 36 -13.29 10.53 -0.67
CA LYS A 36 -14.09 10.18 -1.85
C LYS A 36 -14.78 8.80 -1.77
N TYR A 37 -14.37 7.95 -0.83
CA TYR A 37 -14.95 6.64 -0.55
C TYR A 37 -16.00 6.70 0.58
N GLN A 38 -16.39 7.90 1.01
CA GLN A 38 -17.41 8.14 2.04
C GLN A 38 -17.04 7.63 3.43
N ASP A 39 -15.76 7.38 3.69
CA ASP A 39 -15.21 7.03 5.01
C ASP A 39 -14.20 8.09 5.50
N THR A 40 -13.72 7.96 6.73
CA THR A 40 -12.79 8.90 7.37
C THR A 40 -11.34 8.41 7.36
N LEU A 41 -11.00 7.43 6.53
CA LEU A 41 -9.62 6.97 6.40
C LEU A 41 -8.77 8.02 5.67
N PRO A 42 -7.47 8.10 5.99
CA PRO A 42 -6.52 8.89 5.20
C PRO A 42 -6.45 8.39 3.76
N VAL A 43 -6.03 9.29 2.89
CA VAL A 43 -5.70 8.97 1.50
C VAL A 43 -4.20 9.09 1.29
N ILE A 44 -3.66 8.27 0.39
CA ILE A 44 -2.32 8.39 -0.17
C ILE A 44 -2.49 9.18 -1.48
N PRO A 45 -2.05 10.46 -1.52
CA PRO A 45 -2.30 11.32 -2.68
C PRO A 45 -1.72 10.75 -3.97
N LYS A 46 -2.36 11.04 -5.10
CA LYS A 46 -1.78 10.73 -6.41
C LYS A 46 -0.42 11.42 -6.57
N GLY A 47 0.57 10.66 -7.03
CA GLY A 47 1.95 11.12 -7.18
C GLY A 47 2.81 10.99 -5.93
N ALA A 48 2.22 10.73 -4.75
CA ALA A 48 3.00 10.47 -3.54
C ALA A 48 3.93 9.26 -3.74
N ARG A 49 5.06 9.30 -3.04
CA ARG A 49 6.10 8.27 -3.10
C ARG A 49 6.40 7.75 -1.72
N VAL A 50 6.92 6.53 -1.69
CA VAL A 50 7.42 5.91 -0.47
C VAL A 50 8.70 6.62 -0.05
N GLU A 51 8.76 7.04 1.22
CA GLU A 51 9.95 7.59 1.86
C GLU A 51 10.29 6.73 3.07
N ASP A 52 11.53 6.24 3.18
CA ASP A 52 11.98 5.37 4.28
C ASP A 52 11.04 4.19 4.59
N ARG A 53 10.52 3.55 3.52
CA ARG A 53 9.53 2.45 3.57
C ARG A 53 8.16 2.83 4.16
N LYS A 54 7.85 4.12 4.26
CA LYS A 54 6.57 4.67 4.73
C LYS A 54 5.79 5.31 3.60
N ILE A 55 4.48 5.36 3.75
CA ILE A 55 3.56 6.05 2.83
C ILE A 55 3.17 7.40 3.39
N LEU A 56 2.82 8.35 2.51
CA LEU A 56 2.25 9.62 2.92
C LEU A 56 0.76 9.44 3.25
N TYR A 57 0.40 9.65 4.51
CA TYR A 57 -0.98 9.80 4.95
C TYR A 57 -1.41 11.25 4.78
N GLN A 58 -2.54 11.48 4.10
CA GLN A 58 -3.18 12.78 4.01
C GLN A 58 -4.62 12.71 4.55
N LEU A 59 -4.95 13.61 5.49
CA LEU A 59 -6.31 13.80 6.01
C LEU A 59 -6.77 15.23 5.81
N LYS A 60 -8.05 15.39 5.48
CA LYS A 60 -8.75 16.66 5.59
C LYS A 60 -9.50 16.70 6.90
N VAL A 61 -9.31 17.76 7.67
CA VAL A 61 -9.97 17.95 8.96
C VAL A 61 -10.82 19.22 8.86
N LYS A 62 -12.09 19.08 9.20
CA LYS A 62 -13.04 20.17 9.35
C LYS A 62 -12.89 20.78 10.73
N VAL A 63 -12.82 22.10 10.74
CA VAL A 63 -12.76 22.94 11.92
C VAL A 63 -14.04 23.77 11.94
N GLU A 64 -14.87 23.62 12.96
CA GLU A 64 -16.12 24.35 13.13
C GLU A 64 -16.04 25.24 14.36
N LEU A 65 -16.28 26.53 14.19
CA LEU A 65 -16.21 27.51 15.27
C LEU A 65 -17.60 28.10 15.55
N VAL A 66 -18.04 27.97 16.79
CA VAL A 66 -19.35 28.45 17.26
C VAL A 66 -19.20 29.32 18.49
N GLN A 67 -20.04 30.35 18.57
CA GLN A 67 -20.16 31.16 19.77
C GLN A 67 -20.99 30.38 20.80
N HIS A 68 -20.41 30.13 21.97
CA HIS A 68 -21.01 29.35 23.04
C HIS A 68 -22.35 29.94 23.52
N SER A 69 -22.41 31.26 23.67
CA SER A 69 -23.58 31.97 24.24
C SER A 69 -24.79 32.00 23.31
N SER A 70 -24.57 32.09 21.99
CA SER A 70 -25.63 32.31 21.01
C SER A 70 -25.85 31.13 20.07
N GLY A 71 -24.91 30.17 20.03
CA GLY A 71 -24.88 29.09 19.05
C GLY A 71 -24.57 29.54 17.62
N LYS A 72 -24.28 30.83 17.39
CA LYS A 72 -24.01 31.37 16.04
C LYS A 72 -22.64 30.92 15.55
N MET A 73 -22.53 30.67 14.25
CA MET A 73 -21.26 30.36 13.60
C MET A 73 -20.34 31.59 13.62
N VAL A 74 -19.05 31.36 13.84
CA VAL A 74 -18.04 32.43 13.94
C VAL A 74 -17.22 32.48 12.65
N CYS A 75 -17.48 33.49 11.83
CA CYS A 75 -16.83 33.72 10.53
C CYS A 75 -15.58 34.62 10.66
N GLY A 76 -14.61 34.46 9.76
CA GLY A 76 -13.46 35.35 9.61
C GLY A 76 -12.35 35.14 10.63
N GLN A 77 -12.41 34.08 11.44
CA GLN A 77 -11.44 33.80 12.49
C GLN A 77 -10.33 32.88 11.98
N SER A 78 -9.07 33.24 12.25
CA SER A 78 -7.92 32.36 12.03
C SER A 78 -7.65 31.52 13.26
N LEU A 79 -7.29 30.26 13.06
CA LEU A 79 -7.03 29.28 14.13
C LEU A 79 -5.65 28.67 13.97
N SER A 80 -4.93 28.55 15.08
CA SER A 80 -3.66 27.82 15.16
C SER A 80 -3.91 26.39 15.63
N ILE A 81 -3.65 25.42 14.76
CA ILE A 81 -3.83 24.00 15.04
C ILE A 81 -2.47 23.31 14.98
N THR A 82 -2.16 22.53 16.01
CA THR A 82 -0.88 21.83 16.15
C THR A 82 -1.07 20.33 16.36
N SER A 83 -0.15 19.53 15.85
CA SER A 83 -0.04 18.11 16.21
C SER A 83 0.87 17.94 17.42
N ASN A 84 0.61 16.92 18.23
CA ASN A 84 1.53 16.49 19.28
C ASN A 84 2.80 15.78 18.74
N ARG A 85 2.89 15.53 17.42
CA ARG A 85 4.06 14.96 16.74
C ARG A 85 4.79 16.02 15.92
N ARG A 86 6.12 16.00 15.98
CA ARG A 86 6.97 16.98 15.28
C ARG A 86 7.04 16.78 13.76
N SER A 87 6.85 15.55 13.29
CA SER A 87 6.93 15.18 11.87
C SER A 87 5.69 15.54 11.07
N ASP A 88 4.59 15.86 11.76
CA ASP A 88 3.30 16.12 11.11
C ASP A 88 3.27 17.54 10.54
N LYS A 89 2.82 17.65 9.30
CA LYS A 89 2.65 18.92 8.61
C LYS A 89 1.17 19.27 8.52
N ILE A 90 0.82 20.44 9.03
CA ILE A 90 -0.54 20.97 8.98
C ILE A 90 -0.55 22.19 8.09
N THR A 91 -1.46 22.22 7.12
CA THR A 91 -1.70 23.38 6.25
C THR A 91 -3.16 23.80 6.37
N SER A 92 -3.43 25.10 6.45
CA SER A 92 -4.78 25.64 6.58
C SER A 92 -5.12 26.61 5.46
N CYS A 93 -6.41 26.67 5.10
CA CYS A 93 -6.92 27.58 4.06
C CYS A 93 -7.33 28.96 4.60
N GLY A 94 -6.67 29.48 5.63
CA GLY A 94 -6.87 30.86 6.10
C GLY A 94 -7.81 31.03 7.29
N LYS A 95 -9.04 31.51 7.06
CA LYS A 95 -10.02 31.91 8.08
C LYS A 95 -11.28 31.05 7.96
N THR A 96 -12.06 30.98 9.04
CA THR A 96 -13.41 30.40 8.98
C THR A 96 -14.29 31.17 7.98
N ASP A 97 -15.10 30.45 7.22
CA ASP A 97 -16.04 30.99 6.24
C ASP A 97 -17.34 31.50 6.88
N SER A 98 -18.34 31.86 6.07
CA SER A 98 -19.65 32.33 6.53
C SER A 98 -20.41 31.30 7.38
N GLU A 99 -20.10 30.02 7.20
CA GLU A 99 -20.66 28.92 7.98
C GLU A 99 -19.79 28.63 9.22
N GLY A 100 -18.79 29.45 9.53
CA GLY A 100 -17.87 29.23 10.65
C GLY A 100 -16.97 28.01 10.45
N VAL A 101 -16.77 27.58 9.21
CA VAL A 101 -15.99 26.39 8.87
C VAL A 101 -14.63 26.78 8.28
N MET A 102 -13.59 26.06 8.68
CA MET A 102 -12.28 26.07 8.02
C MET A 102 -11.85 24.63 7.75
N LEU A 103 -11.21 24.39 6.61
CA LEU A 103 -10.57 23.10 6.32
C LEU A 103 -9.05 23.21 6.52
N ILE A 104 -8.49 22.17 7.13
CA ILE A 104 -7.04 21.97 7.20
C ILE A 104 -6.67 20.63 6.56
N THR A 105 -5.44 20.53 6.07
CA THR A 105 -4.84 19.29 5.58
C THR A 105 -3.70 18.88 6.50
N LEU A 106 -3.78 17.66 7.03
CA LEU A 106 -2.72 16.98 7.77
C LEU A 106 -1.99 16.03 6.82
N GLU A 107 -0.67 16.18 6.72
CA GLU A 107 0.23 15.32 5.96
C GLU A 107 1.30 14.72 6.90
N THR A 108 1.52 13.42 6.85
CA THR A 108 2.59 12.76 7.62
C THR A 108 2.97 11.41 7.02
N TYR A 109 4.23 11.01 7.18
CA TYR A 109 4.69 9.65 6.88
C TYR A 109 4.59 8.71 8.11
N GLU A 110 4.28 9.25 9.30
CA GLU A 110 4.24 8.48 10.54
C GLU A 110 2.86 7.85 10.80
N SER A 111 2.83 6.53 10.97
CA SER A 111 1.64 5.81 11.41
C SER A 111 1.42 5.92 12.93
N GLY A 112 0.32 5.35 13.45
CA GLY A 112 -0.03 5.31 14.86
C GLY A 112 -0.92 6.47 15.34
N ASN A 113 -0.96 6.66 16.66
CA ASN A 113 -1.84 7.63 17.32
C ASN A 113 -1.25 9.05 17.39
N LEU A 114 -2.04 10.05 17.04
CA LEU A 114 -1.73 11.48 17.19
C LEU A 114 -2.94 12.25 17.72
N GLU A 115 -2.68 13.46 18.21
CA GLU A 115 -3.72 14.38 18.66
C GLU A 115 -3.52 15.76 18.03
N LEU A 116 -4.57 16.30 17.43
CA LEU A 116 -4.61 17.68 16.95
C LEU A 116 -5.22 18.59 18.01
N ASN A 117 -4.55 19.70 18.31
CA ASN A 117 -4.92 20.65 19.36
C ASN A 117 -5.11 22.04 18.78
N VAL A 118 -6.10 22.76 19.30
CA VAL A 118 -6.28 24.20 19.02
C VAL A 118 -5.49 24.97 20.06
N SER A 119 -4.61 25.87 19.61
CA SER A 119 -3.72 26.69 20.46
C SER A 119 -4.08 28.17 20.47
N SER A 120 -5.13 28.57 19.74
CA SER A 120 -5.64 29.94 19.73
C SER A 120 -6.27 30.31 21.08
N SER A 121 -5.86 31.46 21.64
CA SER A 121 -6.45 32.01 22.87
C SER A 121 -7.93 32.35 22.70
N GLY A 122 -8.73 32.23 23.77
CA GLY A 122 -10.14 32.59 23.74
C GLY A 122 -11.06 31.51 23.15
N ILE A 123 -10.53 30.29 22.96
CA ILE A 123 -11.23 29.20 22.27
C ILE A 123 -11.09 27.91 23.07
N SER A 124 -12.22 27.33 23.46
CA SER A 124 -12.27 25.99 24.04
C SER A 124 -12.37 24.93 22.94
N SER A 125 -11.52 23.89 22.99
CA SER A 125 -11.55 22.75 22.08
C SER A 125 -11.11 21.48 22.79
N ASN A 126 -11.69 20.34 22.41
CA ASN A 126 -11.08 19.05 22.75
C ASN A 126 -10.03 18.68 21.69
N PRO A 127 -8.98 17.94 22.07
CA PRO A 127 -8.06 17.35 21.12
C PRO A 127 -8.78 16.37 20.19
N LEU A 128 -8.54 16.45 18.88
CA LEU A 128 -8.98 15.43 17.94
C LEU A 128 -7.98 14.29 17.93
N LYS A 129 -8.39 13.12 18.42
CA LYS A 129 -7.57 11.91 18.43
C LYS A 129 -7.70 11.18 17.10
N ILE A 130 -6.56 10.86 16.49
CA ILE A 130 -6.50 10.20 15.17
C ILE A 130 -5.56 9.01 15.27
N THR A 131 -5.94 7.88 14.66
CA THR A 131 -5.09 6.70 14.50
C THR A 131 -4.85 6.46 13.01
N LEU A 132 -3.59 6.57 12.58
CA LEU A 132 -3.18 6.32 11.20
C LEU A 132 -2.64 4.90 11.09
N LYS A 133 -3.33 4.05 10.33
CA LYS A 133 -2.90 2.66 10.10
C LYS A 133 -3.18 2.24 8.67
N ASP A 134 -4.43 2.41 8.28
CA ASP A 134 -4.91 2.06 6.95
C ASP A 134 -5.09 3.34 6.13
N ALA A 135 -4.82 3.28 4.83
CA ALA A 135 -5.02 4.41 3.93
C ALA A 135 -5.46 3.95 2.55
N TRP A 136 -6.33 4.73 1.91
CA TRP A 136 -6.69 4.47 0.52
C TRP A 136 -5.72 5.12 -0.44
N TYR A 137 -5.23 4.39 -1.44
CA TYR A 137 -4.62 5.05 -2.58
C TYR A 137 -5.66 5.88 -3.33
N GLU A 138 -5.31 7.12 -3.67
CA GLU A 138 -6.17 7.96 -4.48
C GLU A 138 -6.22 7.45 -5.92
N SER A 139 -5.12 6.93 -6.46
CA SER A 139 -5.13 6.30 -7.80
C SER A 139 -5.58 4.84 -7.72
N SER A 140 -6.28 4.38 -8.76
CA SER A 140 -6.47 2.96 -9.02
C SER A 140 -5.19 2.34 -9.57
N PHE A 141 -5.06 1.02 -9.43
CA PHE A 141 -3.93 0.26 -9.97
C PHE A 141 -4.39 -0.62 -11.12
N LEU A 142 -3.59 -0.67 -12.19
CA LEU A 142 -3.69 -1.73 -13.20
C LEU A 142 -3.34 -3.05 -12.53
N ILE A 143 -4.23 -4.04 -12.65
CA ILE A 143 -4.01 -5.37 -12.11
C ILE A 143 -3.71 -6.35 -13.24
N THR A 144 -2.55 -7.00 -13.19
CA THR A 144 -2.18 -8.13 -14.06
C THR A 144 -1.86 -9.37 -13.22
N GLY A 145 -1.47 -10.47 -13.87
CA GLY A 145 -0.92 -11.62 -13.16
C GLY A 145 0.35 -12.14 -13.81
N TYR A 146 1.24 -12.70 -12.98
CA TYR A 146 2.45 -13.41 -13.40
C TYR A 146 2.49 -14.81 -12.79
N ASN A 147 3.21 -15.71 -13.44
CA ASN A 147 3.34 -17.11 -13.05
C ASN A 147 4.79 -17.57 -13.24
N VAL A 148 5.13 -18.69 -12.62
CA VAL A 148 6.33 -19.45 -12.99
C VAL A 148 5.95 -20.52 -14.02
N CYS A 149 6.94 -21.02 -14.75
CA CYS A 149 6.73 -22.14 -15.67
C CYS A 149 6.40 -23.42 -14.90
N ASN A 150 5.67 -24.34 -15.55
CA ASN A 150 5.38 -25.66 -15.01
C ASN A 150 5.82 -26.70 -16.05
N GLU A 151 6.59 -27.70 -15.61
CA GLU A 151 7.11 -28.74 -16.48
C GLU A 151 5.98 -29.54 -17.17
N ILE A 152 4.79 -29.61 -16.57
CA ILE A 152 3.65 -30.26 -17.19
C ILE A 152 3.24 -29.62 -18.52
N ASP A 153 3.47 -28.31 -18.68
CA ASP A 153 3.16 -27.55 -19.89
C ASP A 153 4.23 -27.70 -20.99
N CYS A 154 5.35 -28.33 -20.67
CA CYS A 154 6.50 -28.52 -21.55
C CYS A 154 6.40 -29.86 -22.29
N SER A 155 7.11 -30.02 -23.41
CA SER A 155 6.97 -31.15 -24.34
C SER A 155 8.28 -31.75 -24.83
N GLY A 156 9.42 -31.12 -24.52
CA GLY A 156 10.74 -31.56 -24.94
C GLY A 156 11.17 -32.89 -24.32
N PRO A 157 12.22 -33.52 -24.86
CA PRO A 157 12.79 -34.74 -24.29
C PRO A 157 13.33 -34.48 -22.89
N LEU A 158 13.44 -35.55 -22.07
CA LEU A 158 14.08 -35.47 -20.77
C LEU A 158 15.61 -35.37 -20.93
N VAL A 159 16.20 -34.36 -20.30
CA VAL A 159 17.64 -34.06 -20.33
C VAL A 159 18.17 -33.85 -18.92
N ASP A 160 19.49 -34.01 -18.76
CA ASP A 160 20.17 -33.70 -17.50
C ASP A 160 20.33 -32.17 -17.36
N GLY A 161 20.10 -31.65 -16.16
CA GLY A 161 20.38 -30.26 -15.80
C GLY A 161 21.53 -30.18 -14.81
N ASP A 162 22.50 -29.29 -15.04
CA ASP A 162 23.58 -29.10 -14.08
C ASP A 162 23.02 -28.61 -12.73
N GLY A 163 23.44 -29.26 -11.64
CA GLY A 163 22.91 -29.03 -10.29
C GLY A 163 21.62 -29.78 -9.93
N LEU A 164 21.08 -30.61 -10.84
CA LEU A 164 19.90 -31.46 -10.61
C LEU A 164 20.28 -32.94 -10.60
N ASN A 165 19.53 -33.75 -9.87
CA ASN A 165 19.70 -35.20 -9.79
C ASN A 165 18.65 -35.97 -10.59
N GLU A 166 17.59 -35.30 -11.05
CA GLU A 166 16.55 -35.84 -11.93
C GLU A 166 16.64 -35.22 -13.33
N LYS A 167 16.11 -35.95 -14.31
CA LYS A 167 15.99 -35.43 -15.68
C LYS A 167 14.68 -34.70 -15.83
N HIS A 168 14.72 -33.58 -16.55
CA HIS A 168 13.55 -32.74 -16.79
C HIS A 168 13.43 -32.42 -18.28
N LYS A 169 12.25 -31.99 -18.71
CA LYS A 169 12.01 -31.63 -20.11
C LYS A 169 12.93 -30.50 -20.55
N GLU A 170 13.54 -30.64 -21.73
CA GLU A 170 14.52 -29.70 -22.27
C GLU A 170 13.98 -28.26 -22.36
N ASP A 171 12.74 -28.09 -22.83
CA ASP A 171 12.08 -26.79 -22.95
C ASP A 171 11.69 -26.19 -21.59
N PHE A 172 11.54 -27.00 -20.55
CA PHE A 172 11.40 -26.54 -19.17
C PHE A 172 12.71 -25.99 -18.60
N LEU A 173 13.83 -26.69 -18.80
CA LEU A 173 15.13 -26.26 -18.28
C LEU A 173 15.79 -25.16 -19.12
N PHE A 174 15.66 -25.20 -20.44
CA PHE A 174 16.45 -24.39 -21.35
C PHE A 174 15.62 -23.53 -22.31
N GLY A 175 14.31 -23.73 -22.40
CA GLY A 175 13.44 -23.00 -23.33
C GLY A 175 13.08 -21.58 -22.85
N ALA A 176 12.66 -20.74 -23.80
CA ALA A 176 12.15 -19.39 -23.56
C ALA A 176 10.83 -19.35 -22.79
N GLN A 177 10.13 -20.49 -22.69
CA GLN A 177 8.94 -20.65 -21.87
C GLN A 177 9.26 -21.24 -20.48
N GLY A 178 10.50 -21.70 -20.28
CA GLY A 178 10.96 -22.41 -19.09
C GLY A 178 11.67 -21.52 -18.07
N ILE A 179 12.45 -22.18 -17.21
CA ILE A 179 13.18 -21.59 -16.09
C ILE A 179 14.10 -20.42 -16.51
N PRO A 180 14.81 -20.44 -17.65
CA PRO A 180 15.74 -19.35 -17.98
C PRO A 180 15.04 -18.00 -18.16
N MET A 181 13.77 -18.00 -18.58
CA MET A 181 12.98 -16.79 -18.75
C MET A 181 12.19 -16.41 -17.50
N GLN A 182 11.65 -17.40 -16.80
CA GLN A 182 10.82 -17.17 -15.61
C GLN A 182 11.65 -17.07 -14.31
N GLY A 183 12.92 -17.45 -14.35
CA GLY A 183 13.83 -17.54 -13.19
C GLY A 183 13.57 -18.75 -12.28
N THR A 184 12.35 -19.27 -12.25
CA THR A 184 11.95 -20.46 -11.48
C THR A 184 10.86 -21.23 -12.22
N GLY A 185 10.77 -22.54 -11.96
CA GLY A 185 9.74 -23.42 -12.49
C GLY A 185 9.34 -24.49 -11.47
N MET A 186 8.17 -25.09 -11.66
CA MET A 186 7.70 -26.25 -10.90
C MET A 186 7.84 -27.52 -11.74
N ASP A 187 8.51 -28.53 -11.20
CA ASP A 187 8.66 -29.84 -11.86
C ASP A 187 7.41 -30.72 -11.73
N LEU A 188 7.45 -31.91 -12.36
CA LEU A 188 6.34 -32.87 -12.32
C LEU A 188 6.04 -33.45 -10.93
N SER A 189 6.96 -33.33 -9.97
CA SER A 189 6.78 -33.76 -8.58
C SER A 189 6.17 -32.67 -7.69
N GLY A 190 6.06 -31.45 -8.21
CA GLY A 190 5.60 -30.27 -7.47
C GLY A 190 6.73 -29.52 -6.74
N GLN A 191 7.99 -29.89 -6.97
CA GLN A 191 9.15 -29.21 -6.40
C GLN A 191 9.56 -28.02 -7.28
N TYR A 192 10.03 -26.94 -6.66
CA TYR A 192 10.50 -25.78 -7.39
C TYR A 192 11.98 -25.91 -7.74
N ILE A 193 12.31 -25.50 -8.96
CA ILE A 193 13.67 -25.44 -9.50
C ILE A 193 13.94 -24.00 -9.95
N ALA A 194 15.01 -23.41 -9.44
CA ALA A 194 15.42 -22.05 -9.78
C ALA A 194 16.68 -22.06 -10.65
N LEU A 195 16.80 -21.04 -11.50
CA LEU A 195 18.03 -20.76 -12.23
C LEU A 195 19.12 -20.34 -11.24
N LEU A 196 20.21 -21.10 -11.15
CA LEU A 196 21.35 -20.74 -10.31
C LEU A 196 22.25 -19.75 -11.03
N HIS A 197 22.61 -20.06 -12.27
CA HIS A 197 23.32 -19.15 -13.16
C HIS A 197 23.06 -19.51 -14.62
N MET A 198 23.19 -18.50 -15.48
CA MET A 198 23.11 -18.65 -16.93
C MET A 198 24.11 -17.68 -17.54
N THR A 199 25.21 -18.21 -18.05
CA THR A 199 26.24 -17.38 -18.72
C THR A 199 26.20 -17.52 -20.24
N GLY A 200 25.49 -18.55 -20.74
CA GLY A 200 25.18 -18.72 -22.15
C GLY A 200 24.26 -17.62 -22.70
N LYS A 201 24.33 -17.39 -24.02
CA LYS A 201 23.42 -16.48 -24.72
C LYS A 201 22.17 -17.22 -25.16
N TRP A 202 21.07 -16.47 -25.30
CA TRP A 202 19.89 -16.92 -26.00
C TRP A 202 20.21 -17.22 -27.46
N ILE A 203 19.80 -18.41 -27.91
CA ILE A 203 19.65 -18.73 -29.33
C ILE A 203 18.28 -18.22 -29.73
N ASN A 204 18.26 -17.43 -30.80
CA ASN A 204 17.02 -16.88 -31.33
C ASN A 204 16.43 -17.82 -32.39
N ASN A 205 15.11 -17.91 -32.45
CA ASN A 205 14.41 -18.58 -33.54
C ASN A 205 14.54 -17.77 -34.85
N SER A 206 13.98 -18.33 -35.94
CA SER A 206 13.98 -17.71 -37.27
C SER A 206 13.32 -16.32 -37.34
N ARG A 207 12.53 -15.94 -36.33
CA ARG A 207 11.89 -14.62 -36.22
C ARG A 207 12.71 -13.63 -35.38
N GLY A 208 13.89 -14.03 -34.91
CA GLY A 208 14.78 -13.20 -34.09
C GLY A 208 14.39 -13.12 -32.61
N ASN A 209 13.42 -13.92 -32.15
CA ASN A 209 13.01 -13.95 -30.75
C ASN A 209 13.80 -15.01 -29.98
N PRO A 210 14.11 -14.81 -28.68
CA PRO A 210 14.69 -15.83 -27.83
C PRO A 210 13.90 -17.14 -27.89
N ASP A 211 14.61 -18.26 -28.03
CA ASP A 211 14.01 -19.59 -28.18
C ASP A 211 14.50 -20.55 -27.10
N HIS A 212 15.81 -20.74 -27.00
CA HIS A 212 16.40 -21.57 -25.95
C HIS A 212 17.80 -21.05 -25.59
N VAL A 213 18.28 -21.45 -24.42
CA VAL A 213 19.66 -21.20 -23.98
C VAL A 213 20.47 -22.46 -24.14
N LEU A 214 21.76 -22.29 -24.40
CA LEU A 214 22.66 -23.42 -24.46
C LEU A 214 22.81 -24.07 -23.06
N PRO A 215 22.78 -25.41 -22.96
CA PRO A 215 22.96 -26.10 -21.68
C PRO A 215 24.32 -25.81 -21.04
N GLN A 216 25.34 -25.52 -21.83
CA GLN A 216 26.68 -25.26 -21.31
C GLN A 216 26.68 -24.00 -20.42
N ASN A 217 27.12 -24.16 -19.17
CA ASN A 217 27.20 -23.08 -18.18
C ASN A 217 25.83 -22.47 -17.81
N THR A 218 24.79 -23.30 -17.87
CA THR A 218 23.47 -23.04 -17.28
C THR A 218 23.25 -24.09 -16.20
N ALA A 219 23.09 -23.65 -14.95
CA ALA A 219 22.86 -24.54 -13.82
C ALA A 219 21.62 -24.14 -13.04
N PHE A 220 21.09 -25.12 -12.34
CA PHE A 220 19.85 -25.02 -11.59
C PHE A 220 20.07 -25.49 -10.16
N GLN A 221 19.07 -25.22 -9.33
CA GLN A 221 19.03 -25.74 -7.98
C GLN A 221 17.58 -25.94 -7.57
N TYR A 222 17.33 -26.99 -6.79
CA TYR A 222 16.08 -27.13 -6.09
C TYR A 222 15.93 -26.04 -5.03
N VAL A 223 14.74 -25.45 -4.96
CA VAL A 223 14.40 -24.42 -3.97
C VAL A 223 13.09 -24.78 -3.28
N PRO A 224 12.91 -24.42 -2.00
CA PRO A 224 11.68 -24.73 -1.28
C PRO A 224 10.48 -23.90 -1.73
N ALA A 225 10.71 -22.76 -2.39
CA ALA A 225 9.67 -21.84 -2.86
C ALA A 225 10.24 -20.86 -3.90
N VAL A 226 9.34 -20.21 -4.63
CA VAL A 226 9.67 -19.06 -5.50
C VAL A 226 10.13 -17.89 -4.63
N LYS A 227 11.24 -17.25 -5.02
CA LYS A 227 11.83 -16.12 -4.28
C LYS A 227 11.60 -14.82 -5.03
N GLY A 228 10.86 -13.91 -4.40
CA GLY A 228 10.68 -12.54 -4.85
C GLY A 228 11.77 -11.63 -4.28
N LYS A 229 11.68 -10.34 -4.63
CA LYS A 229 12.64 -9.33 -4.17
C LYS A 229 12.60 -9.09 -2.66
N PHE A 230 11.44 -9.18 -2.03
CA PHE A 230 11.22 -8.82 -0.63
C PHE A 230 10.96 -10.06 0.24
N GLY A 231 10.40 -11.12 -0.33
CA GLY A 231 10.12 -12.36 0.41
C GLY A 231 9.93 -13.59 -0.48
N LEU A 232 9.40 -14.65 0.12
CA LEU A 232 8.94 -15.82 -0.63
C LEU A 232 7.59 -15.51 -1.27
N VAL A 233 7.41 -15.95 -2.51
CA VAL A 233 6.20 -15.70 -3.30
C VAL A 233 5.28 -16.90 -3.20
N LYS A 234 3.99 -16.64 -2.92
CA LYS A 234 2.94 -17.65 -2.76
C LYS A 234 1.71 -17.28 -3.57
N GLU A 235 1.10 -18.28 -4.17
CA GLU A 235 -0.13 -18.13 -4.94
C GLU A 235 -1.24 -17.53 -4.06
N ASN A 236 -2.09 -16.66 -4.63
CA ASN A 236 -3.21 -16.00 -3.95
C ASN A 236 -2.81 -15.18 -2.71
N HIS A 237 -1.53 -14.84 -2.59
CA HIS A 237 -0.97 -14.10 -1.46
C HIS A 237 -0.05 -12.98 -1.95
N SER A 238 0.91 -13.31 -2.79
CA SER A 238 1.99 -12.40 -3.15
C SER A 238 1.69 -11.58 -4.40
N ILE A 239 2.17 -10.34 -4.41
CA ILE A 239 2.11 -9.42 -5.54
C ILE A 239 3.50 -8.83 -5.83
N ALA A 240 3.77 -8.56 -7.10
CA ALA A 240 4.86 -7.69 -7.52
C ALA A 240 4.36 -6.25 -7.60
N VAL A 241 5.14 -5.31 -7.06
CA VAL A 241 4.78 -3.88 -6.99
C VAL A 241 5.92 -2.97 -7.42
N ASP A 242 5.62 -1.68 -7.62
CA ASP A 242 6.65 -0.63 -7.61
C ASP A 242 6.95 -0.20 -6.16
N PRO A 243 8.17 -0.45 -5.63
CA PRO A 243 8.53 -0.12 -4.26
C PRO A 243 8.53 1.39 -3.95
N HIS A 244 8.50 2.25 -4.97
CA HIS A 244 8.37 3.70 -4.77
C HIS A 244 6.91 4.14 -4.56
N VAL A 245 5.93 3.24 -4.76
CA VAL A 245 4.50 3.52 -4.56
C VAL A 245 3.94 2.67 -3.41
N ILE A 246 4.22 1.37 -3.41
CA ILE A 246 3.84 0.45 -2.31
C ILE A 246 5.15 -0.06 -1.70
N PRO A 247 5.43 0.16 -0.40
CA PRO A 247 6.64 -0.36 0.23
C PRO A 247 6.74 -1.89 0.07
N GLY A 248 7.96 -2.41 -0.07
CA GLY A 248 8.18 -3.85 0.04
C GLY A 248 7.74 -4.37 1.42
N ASP A 249 7.25 -5.61 1.47
CA ASP A 249 6.63 -6.28 2.63
C ASP A 249 5.28 -5.68 3.09
N ALA A 250 4.73 -4.71 2.35
CA ALA A 250 3.42 -4.13 2.66
C ALA A 250 2.27 -5.11 2.46
N LYS A 251 1.21 -4.93 3.25
CA LYS A 251 -0.10 -5.56 3.09
C LYS A 251 -1.06 -4.59 2.42
N VAL A 252 -1.80 -5.08 1.42
CA VAL A 252 -2.83 -4.30 0.73
C VAL A 252 -4.11 -5.10 0.54
N GLU A 253 -5.25 -4.43 0.58
CA GLU A 253 -6.53 -4.98 0.12
C GLU A 253 -6.80 -4.46 -1.29
N ILE A 254 -6.98 -5.36 -2.25
CA ILE A 254 -7.24 -5.03 -3.66
C ILE A 254 -8.70 -5.37 -3.98
N GLU A 255 -9.45 -4.38 -4.47
CA GLU A 255 -10.84 -4.58 -4.84
C GLU A 255 -11.03 -5.70 -5.87
N GLY A 256 -11.86 -6.69 -5.54
CA GLY A 256 -12.15 -7.84 -6.41
C GLY A 256 -11.07 -8.93 -6.42
N VAL A 257 -9.98 -8.78 -5.64
CA VAL A 257 -8.88 -9.75 -5.53
C VAL A 257 -8.66 -10.20 -4.08
N GLY A 258 -8.77 -9.28 -3.13
CA GLY A 258 -8.60 -9.52 -1.70
C GLY A 258 -7.25 -9.04 -1.15
N LEU A 259 -6.92 -9.52 0.04
CA LEU A 259 -5.66 -9.25 0.75
C LEU A 259 -4.45 -9.81 -0.01
N ARG A 260 -3.44 -8.98 -0.22
CA ARG A 260 -2.16 -9.34 -0.86
C ARG A 260 -0.96 -8.69 -0.18
N PHE A 261 0.21 -9.25 -0.45
CA PHE A 261 1.49 -8.92 0.19
C PHE A 261 2.54 -8.57 -0.86
N ALA A 262 3.19 -7.42 -0.69
CA ALA A 262 4.22 -6.90 -1.59
C ALA A 262 5.56 -7.64 -1.40
N ASP A 263 5.59 -8.91 -1.80
CA ASP A 263 6.74 -9.80 -1.64
C ASP A 263 7.74 -9.72 -2.82
N ASP A 264 7.35 -9.06 -3.93
CA ASP A 264 8.17 -9.01 -5.14
C ASP A 264 8.15 -7.66 -5.89
N LYS A 265 9.01 -7.52 -6.90
CA LYS A 265 9.00 -6.44 -7.89
C LYS A 265 9.26 -6.99 -9.30
N GLY A 266 8.72 -6.31 -10.31
CA GLY A 266 9.06 -6.54 -11.71
C GLY A 266 9.69 -5.31 -12.36
N SER A 267 10.48 -5.52 -13.42
CA SER A 267 11.04 -4.42 -14.21
C SER A 267 9.95 -3.61 -14.91
N ALA A 268 8.92 -4.28 -15.44
CA ALA A 268 7.75 -3.67 -16.07
C ALA A 268 6.73 -3.12 -15.06
N ILE A 269 6.77 -3.57 -13.81
CA ILE A 269 5.83 -3.12 -12.77
C ILE A 269 6.30 -1.77 -12.25
N LYS A 270 5.57 -0.72 -12.63
CA LYS A 270 5.95 0.68 -12.42
C LYS A 270 4.71 1.50 -12.06
N ASN A 271 4.89 2.49 -11.18
CA ASN A 271 3.82 3.36 -10.70
C ASN A 271 2.62 2.56 -10.15
N TYR A 272 1.41 2.83 -10.66
CA TYR A 272 0.15 2.24 -10.22
C TYR A 272 -0.15 0.95 -10.99
N HIS A 273 0.75 -0.02 -10.89
CA HIS A 273 0.63 -1.35 -11.50
C HIS A 273 0.96 -2.41 -10.44
N ILE A 274 0.08 -3.38 -10.27
CA ILE A 274 0.27 -4.56 -9.43
C ILE A 274 0.18 -5.81 -10.30
N ASP A 275 1.12 -6.72 -10.11
CA ASP A 275 1.10 -8.04 -10.74
C ASP A 275 0.84 -9.12 -9.68
N ASN A 276 -0.26 -9.85 -9.81
CA ASN A 276 -0.65 -10.89 -8.86
C ASN A 276 0.03 -12.21 -9.19
N PHE A 277 0.67 -12.84 -8.20
CA PHE A 277 1.28 -14.15 -8.44
C PHE A 277 0.20 -15.24 -8.52
N LEU A 278 0.19 -15.95 -9.65
CA LEU A 278 -0.83 -16.93 -10.01
C LEU A 278 -0.44 -18.37 -9.68
N GLY A 279 0.82 -18.63 -9.31
CA GLY A 279 1.33 -19.99 -9.16
C GLY A 279 2.07 -20.45 -10.42
N ALA A 280 1.96 -21.74 -10.74
CA ALA A 280 2.75 -22.37 -11.80
C ALA A 280 1.88 -22.82 -13.00
N GLY A 281 2.35 -22.48 -14.21
CA GLY A 281 1.84 -23.04 -15.47
C GLY A 281 0.72 -22.28 -16.16
N ASN A 282 0.31 -22.78 -17.33
CA ASN A 282 -0.65 -22.14 -18.21
C ASN A 282 -2.09 -22.20 -17.68
N ALA A 283 -2.41 -23.21 -16.86
CA ALA A 283 -3.75 -23.40 -16.31
C ALA A 283 -4.17 -22.22 -15.42
N VAL A 284 -3.28 -21.77 -14.53
CA VAL A 284 -3.57 -20.64 -13.63
C VAL A 284 -3.67 -19.32 -14.38
N VAL A 285 -2.89 -19.13 -15.44
CA VAL A 285 -2.98 -17.96 -16.32
C VAL A 285 -4.33 -17.94 -17.04
N LYS A 286 -4.75 -19.07 -17.62
CA LYS A 286 -6.07 -19.18 -18.28
C LYS A 286 -7.21 -18.88 -17.30
N ALA A 287 -7.15 -19.41 -16.09
CA ALA A 287 -8.16 -19.12 -15.07
C ALA A 287 -8.22 -17.62 -14.74
N TRP A 288 -7.06 -16.99 -14.55
CA TRP A 288 -6.93 -15.57 -14.26
C TRP A 288 -7.50 -14.67 -15.37
N LEU A 289 -7.21 -14.99 -16.63
CA LEU A 289 -7.71 -14.24 -17.79
C LEU A 289 -9.24 -14.30 -17.90
N HIS A 290 -9.87 -15.44 -17.57
CA HIS A 290 -11.33 -15.58 -17.58
C HIS A 290 -12.00 -15.00 -16.33
N GLY A 291 -11.26 -14.75 -15.24
CA GLY A 291 -11.78 -14.26 -13.97
C GLY A 291 -12.20 -12.78 -13.96
N GLY A 292 -12.00 -12.03 -15.05
CA GLY A 292 -12.48 -10.65 -15.22
C GLY A 292 -11.72 -9.58 -14.42
N VAL A 293 -10.61 -9.93 -13.77
CA VAL A 293 -9.74 -9.00 -13.04
C VAL A 293 -8.56 -8.53 -13.90
N ASN A 294 -7.99 -9.42 -14.71
CA ASN A 294 -6.79 -9.09 -15.48
C ASN A 294 -7.00 -7.90 -16.42
N GLY A 295 -6.05 -6.96 -16.42
CA GLY A 295 -6.09 -5.77 -17.26
C GLY A 295 -7.04 -4.66 -16.77
N THR A 296 -7.65 -4.81 -15.58
CA THR A 296 -8.58 -3.82 -15.04
C THR A 296 -7.93 -2.86 -14.04
N GLN A 297 -8.58 -1.72 -13.81
CA GLN A 297 -8.19 -0.74 -12.80
C GLN A 297 -8.93 -1.01 -11.49
N ARG A 298 -8.21 -1.23 -10.39
CA ARG A 298 -8.81 -1.55 -9.07
C ARG A 298 -8.38 -0.57 -7.99
N ARG A 299 -9.28 -0.33 -7.04
CA ARG A 299 -8.95 0.41 -5.82
C ARG A 299 -8.08 -0.45 -4.92
N VAL A 300 -7.15 0.21 -4.22
CA VAL A 300 -6.22 -0.45 -3.31
C VAL A 300 -6.19 0.29 -1.98
N LYS A 301 -6.33 -0.45 -0.89
CA LYS A 301 -6.13 0.05 0.48
C LYS A 301 -4.81 -0.48 1.01
N PHE A 302 -3.96 0.41 1.49
CA PHE A 302 -2.78 0.05 2.28
C PHE A 302 -3.21 -0.31 3.70
N LEU A 303 -2.64 -1.40 4.26
CA LEU A 303 -2.99 -1.95 5.57
C LEU A 303 -1.82 -1.99 6.56
N GLY A 304 -0.66 -1.45 6.19
CA GLY A 304 0.58 -1.52 6.96
C GLY A 304 1.60 -2.48 6.35
N ASN A 305 2.80 -2.49 6.93
CA ASN A 305 3.82 -3.52 6.71
C ASN A 305 3.65 -4.62 7.75
#